data_AF-A0A849FME0-F1
#
_entry.id   AF-A0A849FME0-F1
#
_cell.length_a   1.000
_cell.length_b   1.000
_cell.length_c   1.000
_cell.angle_alpha   90.00
_cell.angle_beta   90.00
_cell.angle_gamma   90.00
#
_symmetry.space_group_name_H-M   'P 1'
#
loop_
_entity.id
_entity.type
_entity.pdbx_description
1 polymer ?
#
loop_
_entity_poly.entity_id
_entity_poly.type
_entity_poly.pdbx_seq_one_letter_code
_entity_poly.pdbx_strand_id
1 'polypeptide(L)' 'HRTARRLCLTWSVHCVIIDEIDRFKLAVVGAARAALSEGFAEEEDQIVVTAGVPFAQPGSTNILRVAPCAERLIFSTDPE' A
#
# COMPACT_ATOMS: atom_id res chain seq x y z
N HIS A 1 13.40 9.45 6.55
CA HIS A 1 12.40 9.77 5.49
C HIS A 1 12.95 10.67 4.36
N ARG A 2 13.99 10.26 3.62
CA ARG A 2 14.51 11.07 2.48
C ARG A 2 13.56 11.04 1.28
N THR A 3 13.07 9.86 0.91
CA THR A 3 12.20 9.66 -0.27
C THR A 3 10.85 10.36 -0.11
N ALA A 4 10.17 10.20 1.03
CA ALA A 4 8.89 10.86 1.28
C ALA A 4 8.98 12.39 1.12
N ARG A 5 10.01 13.03 1.68
CA ARG A 5 10.22 14.48 1.53
C ARG A 5 10.45 14.92 0.08
N ARG A 6 11.05 14.08 -0.75
CA ARG A 6 11.24 14.36 -2.19
C ARG A 6 9.91 14.26 -2.94
N LEU A 7 9.07 13.29 -2.57
CA LEU A 7 7.76 13.06 -3.19
C LEU A 7 6.72 14.13 -2.81
N CYS A 8 6.93 14.92 -1.76
CA CYS A 8 6.06 16.06 -1.43
C CYS A 8 5.98 17.14 -2.53
N LEU A 9 6.93 17.17 -3.48
CA LEU A 9 6.89 18.05 -4.64
C LEU A 9 6.27 17.38 -5.88
N THR A 10 5.88 16.12 -5.77
CA THR A 10 5.20 15.38 -6.84
C THR A 10 3.70 15.64 -6.74
N TRP A 11 3.10 15.98 -7.88
CA TRP A 11 1.67 16.27 -7.96
C TRP A 11 0.83 15.08 -7.49
N SER A 12 -0.16 15.35 -6.63
CA SER A 12 -1.14 14.38 -6.12
C SER A 12 -0.56 13.19 -5.34
N VAL A 13 0.63 13.34 -4.75
CA VAL A 13 1.22 12.30 -3.90
C VAL A 13 1.11 12.69 -2.43
N HIS A 14 0.38 11.88 -1.66
CA HIS A 14 0.42 11.89 -0.19
C HIS A 14 1.30 10.75 0.32
N CYS A 15 2.31 11.07 1.11
CA CYS A 15 3.29 10.08 1.59
C CYS A 15 3.00 9.69 3.03
N VAL A 16 2.69 8.42 3.25
CA VAL A 16 2.62 7.81 4.58
C VAL A 16 3.85 6.93 4.78
N ILE A 17 4.43 7.00 5.98
CA ILE A 17 5.54 6.13 6.37
C ILE A 17 4.95 4.93 7.11
N ILE A 18 5.29 3.73 6.63
CA ILE A 18 4.96 2.46 7.28
C ILE A 18 6.25 1.73 7.65
N ASP A 19 6.13 0.77 8.58
CA ASP A 19 7.24 -0.10 8.97
C ASP A 19 7.71 -0.97 7.79
N GLU A 20 8.89 -1.57 7.94
CA GLU A 20 9.46 -2.44 6.91
C GLU A 20 8.61 -3.72 6.74
N ILE A 21 8.42 -4.13 5.49
CA ILE A 21 7.54 -5.24 5.14
C ILE A 21 8.31 -6.24 4.28
N ASP A 22 8.22 -7.52 4.63
CA ASP A 22 8.85 -8.65 3.94
C ASP A 22 7.91 -9.37 2.96
N ARG A 23 6.59 -9.27 3.17
CA ARG A 23 5.56 -9.95 2.38
C ARG A 23 4.59 -8.97 1.72
N PHE A 24 4.24 -9.25 0.47
CA PHE A 24 3.30 -8.41 -0.29
C PHE A 24 1.92 -8.27 0.35
N LYS A 25 1.41 -9.33 0.98
CA LYS A 25 0.13 -9.25 1.73
C LYS A 25 0.15 -8.15 2.79
N LEU A 26 1.24 -8.04 3.55
CA LEU A 26 1.39 -7.02 4.59
C LEU A 26 1.48 -5.61 3.98
N ALA A 27 2.05 -5.46 2.78
CA ALA A 27 2.07 -4.18 2.07
C ALA A 27 0.67 -3.72 1.64
N VAL A 28 -0.18 -4.66 1.23
CA VAL A 28 -1.59 -4.38 0.91
C VAL A 28 -2.37 -3.97 2.16
N VAL A 29 -2.15 -4.65 3.29
CA VAL A 29 -2.75 -4.28 4.58
C VAL A 29 -2.30 -2.89 5.02
N GLY A 30 -0.99 -2.59 4.91
CA GLY A 30 -0.44 -1.26 5.23
C GLY A 30 -1.04 -0.16 4.36
N ALA A 31 -1.24 -0.42 3.06
CA ALA A 31 -1.87 0.53 2.14
C ALA A 31 -3.34 0.79 2.49
N ALA A 32 -4.12 -0.26 2.78
CA ALA A 32 -5.50 -0.14 3.22
C ALA A 32 -5.61 0.66 4.53
N ARG A 33 -4.77 0.33 5.52
CA ARG A 33 -4.71 1.05 6.79
C ARG A 33 -4.38 2.53 6.61
N ALA A 34 -3.39 2.84 5.76
CA ALA A 34 -3.02 4.21 5.45
C ALA A 34 -4.18 4.98 4.81
N ALA A 35 -4.87 4.39 3.82
CA ALA A 35 -6.00 5.01 3.15
C ALA A 35 -7.16 5.34 4.12
N LEU A 36 -7.48 4.40 5.02
CA LEU A 36 -8.49 4.61 6.06
C LEU A 36 -8.06 5.68 7.08
N SER A 37 -6.82 5.60 7.59
CA SER A 37 -6.33 6.52 8.63
C SER A 37 -6.23 7.97 8.18
N GLU A 38 -5.97 8.19 6.89
CA GLU A 38 -5.87 9.52 6.28
C GLU A 38 -7.23 10.02 5.75
N GLY A 39 -8.29 9.19 5.82
CA GLY A 39 -9.64 9.56 5.37
C GLY A 39 -9.80 9.63 3.86
N PHE A 40 -9.00 8.88 3.10
CA PHE A 40 -9.13 8.81 1.63
C PHE A 40 -10.08 7.72 1.14
N ALA A 41 -10.44 6.78 2.00
CA ALA A 41 -11.33 5.67 1.70
C ALA A 41 -12.10 5.24 2.97
N GLU A 42 -13.21 4.54 2.78
CA GLU A 42 -14.00 3.86 3.81
C GLU A 42 -13.79 2.34 3.75
N GLU A 43 -14.29 1.56 4.72
CA GLU A 43 -14.05 0.11 4.78
C GLU A 43 -14.63 -0.64 3.57
N GLU A 44 -15.70 -0.09 2.99
CA GLU A 44 -16.44 -0.60 1.85
C GLU A 44 -15.74 -0.37 0.51
N ASP A 45 -14.77 0.55 0.46
CA ASP A 45 -14.08 0.94 -0.76
C ASP A 45 -13.06 -0.10 -1.23
N GLN A 46 -12.65 0.05 -2.49
CA GLN A 46 -11.57 -0.70 -3.11
C GLN A 46 -10.39 0.23 -3.40
N ILE A 47 -9.18 -0.26 -3.17
CA ILE A 47 -7.94 0.42 -3.53
C ILE A 47 -7.12 -0.40 -4.52
N VAL A 48 -6.35 0.31 -5.33
CA VAL A 48 -5.36 -0.28 -6.24
C VAL A 48 -3.98 -0.11 -5.61
N VAL A 49 -3.34 -1.22 -5.30
CA VAL A 49 -2.00 -1.26 -4.72
C VAL A 49 -1.00 -1.68 -5.79
N THR A 50 0.05 -0.89 -5.97
CA THR A 50 1.15 -1.21 -6.89
C THR A 50 2.50 -1.13 -6.19
N ALA A 51 3.41 -2.04 -6.53
CA ALA A 51 4.73 -2.14 -5.93
C ALA A 51 5.74 -2.81 -6.89
N GLY A 52 6.99 -2.91 -6.44
CA GLY A 52 8.02 -3.76 -7.03
C GLY A 52 8.37 -4.91 -6.09
N VAL A 53 8.38 -6.15 -6.60
CA VAL A 53 8.81 -7.36 -5.88
C VAL A 53 9.98 -7.98 -6.64
N PRO A 54 11.12 -8.31 -5.99
CA PRO A 54 11.40 -8.25 -4.54
C PRO A 54 11.42 -6.83 -3.96
N PHE A 55 11.06 -6.70 -2.68
CA PHE A 55 11.09 -5.43 -1.96
C PHE A 55 12.52 -4.87 -1.82
N ALA A 56 12.61 -3.58 -1.50
CA ALA A 56 13.87 -2.84 -1.29
C ALA A 56 14.82 -2.74 -2.51
N GLN A 57 14.41 -3.24 -3.68
CA GLN A 57 15.15 -3.09 -4.93
C GLN A 57 14.50 -2.00 -5.82
N PRO A 58 15.14 -0.83 -6.01
CA PRO A 58 14.64 0.16 -6.96
C PRO A 58 14.85 -0.34 -8.40
N GLY A 59 13.90 -0.03 -9.29
CA GLY A 59 14.07 -0.26 -10.75
C GLY A 59 12.85 -0.83 -11.46
N SER A 60 11.91 -1.44 -10.74
CA SER A 60 10.67 -1.94 -11.34
C SER A 60 9.45 -1.72 -10.44
N THR A 61 8.33 -1.38 -11.07
CA THR A 61 6.99 -1.47 -10.49
C THR A 61 6.28 -2.55 -11.30
N ASN A 62 6.18 -3.76 -10.75
CA ASN A 62 5.85 -4.98 -11.51
C ASN A 62 4.64 -5.75 -10.96
N ILE A 63 3.98 -5.24 -9.92
CA ILE A 63 2.75 -5.84 -9.39
C ILE A 63 1.65 -4.78 -9.23
N LEU A 64 0.41 -5.22 -9.46
CA LEU A 64 -0.83 -4.47 -9.29
C LEU A 64 -1.84 -5.40 -8.61
N ARG A 65 -2.49 -4.95 -7.54
CA ARG A 65 -3.57 -5.69 -6.88
C ARG A 65 -4.72 -4.75 -6.56
N VAL A 66 -5.94 -5.17 -6.88
CA VAL A 66 -7.16 -4.54 -6.35
C VAL A 66 -7.49 -5.21 -5.02
N ALA A 67 -7.72 -4.43 -3.98
CA ALA A 67 -7.98 -4.94 -2.64
C ALA A 67 -9.06 -4.13 -1.92
N PRO A 68 -9.86 -4.77 -1.04
CA PRO A 68 -10.76 -4.05 -0.14
C PRO A 68 -9.99 -3.28 0.92
N CYS A 69 -10.55 -2.17 1.39
CA CYS A 69 -10.00 -1.42 2.53
C CYS A 69 -10.20 -2.17 3.87
N ALA A 70 -11.27 -2.96 4.02
CA ALA A 70 -11.49 -3.77 5.21
C ALA A 70 -10.43 -4.87 5.40
N GLU A 71 -9.52 -4.70 6.37
CA GLU A 71 -8.37 -5.59 6.61
C GLU A 71 -8.76 -7.08 6.74
N ARG A 72 -9.88 -7.38 7.40
CA ARG A 72 -10.38 -8.75 7.59
C ARG A 72 -10.58 -9.51 6.27
N LEU A 73 -10.96 -8.79 5.20
CA LEU A 73 -11.22 -9.38 3.88
C LEU A 73 -9.91 -9.66 3.13
N ILE A 74 -8.85 -8.91 3.43
CA ILE A 74 -7.51 -9.10 2.86
C ILE A 74 -6.87 -10.38 3.41
N PHE A 75 -7.09 -10.68 4.69
CA PHE A 75 -6.58 -11.91 5.30
C PHE A 75 -7.35 -13.16 4.87
N SER A 76 -8.66 -13.05 4.60
CA SER A 76 -9.49 -14.19 4.21
C SER A 76 -9.35 -14.60 2.74
N THR A 77 -8.75 -13.77 1.88
CA THR A 77 -8.75 -13.98 0.42
C THR A 77 -7.58 -14.83 -0.11
N ASP A 78 -6.65 -15.26 0.73
CA ASP A 78 -5.51 -16.08 0.29
C ASP A 78 -5.57 -17.46 0.98
N PRO A 79 -5.72 -18.57 0.24
CA PRO A 79 -5.26 -19.88 0.69
C PRO A 79 -3.72 -19.81 0.84
N GLU A 80 -3.17 -20.53 1.83
CA GLU A 80 -1.71 -20.65 2.02
C GLU A 80 -0.95 -21.04 0.76
#